data_AF-A0A4Q5NK95-F1
#
_entry.id   AF-A0A4Q5NK95-F1
#
_cell.length_a   1.000
_cell.length_b   1.000
_cell.length_c   1.000
_cell.angle_alpha   90.00
_cell.angle_beta   90.00
_cell.angle_gamma   90.00
#
_symmetry.space_group_name_H-M   'P 1'
#
loop_
_entity.id
_entity.type
_entity.pdbx_description
1 polymer ?
#
loop_
_entity_poly.entity_id
_entity_poly.type
_entity_poly.pdbx_seq_one_letter_code
_entity_poly.pdbx_strand_id
1 'polypeptide(L)'
;MKTIGSLYSLFLESNRDAFAQRHFVLAYHALSGAMHCALHLQDSAKLAEVEVSATEQLHDIQEQFSSSAPEQQEVNLYISLVQIIKTRRFLLQIKSTSK
;
A
#
# COMPACT_ATOMS: atom_id res chain seq x y z
N MET A 1 -22.33 -11.77 -0.33
CA MET A 1 -20.92 -12.20 -0.44
C MET A 1 -20.10 -11.01 -0.94
N LYS A 2 -19.02 -10.60 -0.27
CA LYS A 2 -18.18 -9.48 -0.74
C LYS A 2 -17.34 -9.95 -1.93
N THR A 3 -17.23 -9.13 -2.98
CA THR A 3 -16.32 -9.38 -4.11
C THR A 3 -14.92 -8.84 -3.79
N ILE A 4 -13.89 -9.35 -4.46
CA ILE A 4 -12.51 -8.85 -4.28
C ILE A 4 -12.40 -7.36 -4.63
N GLY A 5 -13.14 -6.90 -5.65
CA GLY A 5 -13.26 -5.47 -5.96
C GLY A 5 -13.86 -4.66 -4.81
N SER A 6 -14.92 -5.15 -4.16
CA SER A 6 -15.49 -4.47 -2.98
C SER A 6 -14.57 -4.48 -1.76
N LEU A 7 -13.76 -5.53 -1.59
CA LEU A 7 -12.76 -5.60 -0.52
C LEU A 7 -11.62 -4.62 -0.77
N TYR A 8 -11.18 -4.45 -2.01
CA TYR A 8 -10.19 -3.43 -2.40
C TYR A 8 -10.63 -2.03 -1.95
N SER A 9 -11.84 -1.63 -2.32
CA SER A 9 -12.38 -0.31 -1.96
C SER A 9 -12.49 -0.13 -0.44
N LEU A 10 -12.96 -1.16 0.27
CA LEU A 10 -13.04 -1.14 1.74
C LEU A 10 -11.67 -0.99 2.39
N PHE A 11 -10.66 -1.69 1.88
CA PHE A 11 -9.29 -1.58 2.40
C PHE A 11 -8.68 -0.21 2.14
N LEU A 12 -8.93 0.41 0.98
CA LEU A 12 -8.47 1.79 0.72
C LEU A 12 -9.15 2.80 1.63
N GLU A 13 -10.46 2.67 1.86
CA GLU A 13 -11.19 3.53 2.80
C GLU A 13 -10.64 3.37 4.22
N SER A 14 -10.49 2.13 4.70
CA SER A 14 -9.93 1.83 6.02
C SER A 14 -8.48 2.32 6.16
N ASN A 15 -7.68 2.25 5.10
CA ASN A 15 -6.33 2.80 5.09
C ASN A 15 -6.34 4.31 5.30
N ARG A 16 -7.14 5.04 4.52
CA ARG A 16 -7.25 6.51 4.61
C ARG A 16 -7.71 6.94 6.00
N ASP A 17 -8.76 6.30 6.53
CA ASP A 17 -9.31 6.62 7.84
C ASP A 17 -8.30 6.35 8.97
N ALA A 18 -7.62 5.20 8.92
CA ALA A 18 -6.62 4.84 9.92
C ALA A 18 -5.40 5.76 9.85
N PHE A 19 -4.94 6.11 8.64
CA PHE A 19 -3.80 7.00 8.46
C PHE A 19 -4.10 8.41 8.97
N ALA A 20 -5.27 8.96 8.65
CA ALA A 20 -5.72 10.26 9.16
C ALA A 20 -5.78 10.31 10.70
N GLN A 21 -6.06 9.18 11.34
CA GLN A 21 -6.06 9.02 12.80
C GLN A 21 -4.68 8.67 13.39
N ARG A 22 -3.62 8.66 12.59
CA ARG A 22 -2.25 8.25 12.98
C ARG A 22 -2.14 6.81 13.50
N HIS A 23 -3.06 5.95 13.11
CA HIS A 23 -2.97 4.51 13.35
C HIS A 23 -2.16 3.84 12.23
N PHE A 24 -0.87 4.16 12.13
CA PHE A 24 -0.02 3.84 10.97
C PHE A 24 0.10 2.33 10.70
N VAL A 25 0.21 1.50 11.74
CA VAL A 25 0.25 0.04 11.57
C VAL A 25 -1.07 -0.51 10.99
N LEU A 26 -2.21 0.02 11.44
CA LEU A 26 -3.51 -0.37 10.90
C LEU A 26 -3.67 0.09 9.45
N ALA A 27 -3.25 1.33 9.16
CA ALA A 27 -3.23 1.88 7.82
C ALA A 27 -2.37 1.04 6.87
N TYR A 28 -1.18 0.63 7.31
CA TYR A 28 -0.28 -0.27 6.59
C TYR A 28 -0.95 -1.62 6.26
N HIS A 29 -1.61 -2.25 7.23
CA HIS A 29 -2.28 -3.54 6.99
C HIS A 29 -3.46 -3.41 6.03
N ALA A 30 -4.25 -2.33 6.15
CA ALA A 30 -5.32 -2.04 5.23
C ALA A 30 -4.79 -1.85 3.80
N LEU A 31 -3.71 -1.06 3.63
CA LEU A 31 -3.11 -0.82 2.32
C LEU A 31 -2.49 -2.10 1.72
N SER A 32 -1.90 -2.94 2.56
CA SER A 32 -1.42 -4.28 2.16
C SER A 32 -2.57 -5.17 1.69
N GLY A 33 -3.74 -5.11 2.35
CA GLY A 33 -4.96 -5.78 1.90
C GLY A 33 -5.42 -5.30 0.53
N ALA A 34 -5.42 -3.98 0.29
CA ALA A 34 -5.72 -3.40 -1.03
C ALA A 34 -4.72 -3.88 -2.10
N MET A 35 -3.41 -3.89 -1.79
CA MET A 35 -2.38 -4.44 -2.69
C MET A 35 -2.69 -5.89 -3.06
N HIS A 36 -2.99 -6.76 -2.08
CA HIS A 36 -3.32 -8.16 -2.35
C HIS A 36 -4.55 -8.32 -3.25
N CYS A 37 -5.58 -7.48 -3.06
CA CYS A 37 -6.75 -7.47 -3.93
C CYS A 37 -6.38 -7.06 -5.36
N ALA A 38 -5.58 -6.00 -5.54
CA ALA A 38 -5.11 -5.56 -6.86
C ALA A 38 -4.31 -6.64 -7.59
N LEU A 39 -3.42 -7.34 -6.86
CA LEU A 39 -2.64 -8.45 -7.40
C LEU A 39 -3.52 -9.63 -7.84
N HIS A 40 -4.51 -9.99 -7.02
CA HIS A 40 -5.44 -11.07 -7.36
C HIS A 40 -6.25 -10.74 -8.62
N LEU A 41 -6.67 -9.48 -8.75
CA LEU A 41 -7.40 -8.98 -9.93
C LEU A 41 -6.49 -8.79 -11.16
N GLN A 42 -5.16 -8.90 -11.00
CA GLN A 42 -4.16 -8.54 -12.02
C GLN A 42 -4.37 -7.11 -12.57
N ASP A 43 -4.86 -6.22 -11.72
CA ASP A 43 -5.22 -4.86 -12.10
C ASP A 43 -4.04 -3.91 -11.84
N SER A 44 -3.32 -3.58 -12.92
CA SER A 44 -2.13 -2.73 -12.85
C SER A 44 -2.45 -1.30 -12.45
N ALA A 45 -3.65 -0.79 -12.75
CA ALA A 45 -4.08 0.55 -12.38
C ALA A 45 -4.33 0.63 -10.86
N LYS A 46 -5.03 -0.36 -10.30
CA LYS A 46 -5.22 -0.46 -8.84
C LYS A 46 -3.91 -0.62 -8.08
N LEU A 47 -2.96 -1.36 -8.65
CA LEU A 47 -1.65 -1.52 -8.03
C LEU A 47 -0.83 -0.22 -8.11
N ALA A 48 -1.02 0.59 -9.15
CA ALA A 48 -0.43 1.92 -9.25
C ALA A 48 -1.00 2.89 -8.20
N GLU A 49 -2.32 2.88 -7.99
CA GLU A 49 -3.00 3.66 -6.96
C GLU A 49 -2.46 3.34 -5.55
N VAL A 50 -2.27 2.04 -5.27
CA VAL A 50 -1.70 1.58 -3.99
C VAL A 50 -0.24 1.99 -3.83
N GLU A 51 0.55 2.01 -4.90
CA GLU A 51 1.94 2.52 -4.86
C GLU A 51 1.99 4.01 -4.52
N VAL A 52 1.16 4.82 -5.17
CA VAL A 52 1.08 6.26 -4.92
C VAL A 52 0.75 6.50 -3.45
N SER A 53 -0.32 5.86 -2.96
CA SER A 53 -0.75 5.99 -1.56
C SER A 53 0.34 5.57 -0.58
N ALA A 54 1.04 4.45 -0.83
CA ALA A 54 2.11 3.98 0.05
C ALA A 54 3.32 4.92 0.05
N THR A 55 3.63 5.53 -1.09
CA THR A 55 4.76 6.45 -1.24
C THR A 55 4.48 7.79 -0.56
N GLU A 56 3.28 8.34 -0.74
CA GLU A 56 2.84 9.56 -0.06
C GLU A 56 2.83 9.38 1.45
N GLN A 57 2.22 8.28 1.94
CA GLN A 57 2.18 7.98 3.38
C GLN A 57 3.58 7.76 3.98
N LEU A 58 4.49 7.11 3.24
CA LEU A 58 5.88 6.97 3.68
C LEU A 58 6.56 8.33 3.84
N HIS A 59 6.35 9.24 2.88
CA HIS A 59 6.92 10.58 2.93
C HIS A 59 6.40 11.35 4.16
N ASP A 60 5.09 11.36 4.39
CA ASP A 60 4.47 12.01 5.55
C ASP A 60 5.01 11.46 6.89
N ILE A 61 5.11 10.13 7.00
CA ILE A 61 5.66 9.45 8.18
C ILE A 61 7.13 9.85 8.38
N GLN A 62 7.93 9.89 7.31
CA GLN A 62 9.35 10.27 7.38
C GLN A 62 9.54 11.72 7.81
N GLU A 63 8.71 12.64 7.33
CA GLU A 63 8.73 14.03 7.78
C GLU A 63 8.36 14.15 9.26
N GLN A 64 7.34 13.40 9.69
CA GLN A 64 6.85 13.42 11.06
C GLN A 64 7.84 12.82 12.08
N PHE A 65 8.62 11.80 11.70
CA PHE A 65 9.42 10.99 12.63
C PHE A 65 10.93 11.07 12.42
N SER A 66 11.41 12.17 11.87
CA SER A 66 12.82 12.40 11.51
C SER A 66 13.86 12.25 12.66
N SER A 67 13.46 11.92 13.90
CA SER A 67 14.38 11.83 15.05
C SER A 67 14.05 10.82 16.17
N SER A 68 13.04 9.94 16.05
CA SER A 68 12.61 9.06 17.15
C SER A 68 12.60 7.56 16.80
N ALA A 69 13.15 6.72 17.70
CA ALA A 69 13.48 5.31 17.44
C ALA A 69 12.29 4.32 17.41
N PRO A 70 11.26 4.42 18.28
CA PRO A 70 10.06 3.57 18.19
C PRO A 70 9.34 3.66 16.84
N GLU A 71 9.39 4.84 16.21
CA GLU A 71 8.68 5.17 14.99
C GLU A 71 9.46 4.78 13.72
N GLN A 72 10.74 4.43 13.88
CA GLN A 72 11.56 3.85 12.82
C GLN A 72 10.98 2.52 12.31
N GLN A 73 10.29 1.76 13.18
CA GLN A 73 9.64 0.52 12.77
C GLN A 73 8.53 0.77 11.75
N GLU A 74 7.72 1.81 11.95
CA GLU A 74 6.62 2.17 11.04
C GLU A 74 7.17 2.63 9.68
N VAL A 75 8.21 3.47 9.69
CA VAL A 75 8.95 3.87 8.48
C VAL A 75 9.43 2.63 7.72
N ASN A 76 10.04 1.65 8.41
CA ASN A 76 10.56 0.43 7.78
C ASN A 76 9.44 -0.44 7.18
N LEU A 77 8.26 -0.51 7.80
CA LEU A 77 7.10 -1.22 7.25
C LEU A 77 6.67 -0.59 5.92
N TYR A 78 6.58 0.74 5.87
CA TYR A 78 6.18 1.47 4.67
C TYR A 78 7.23 1.40 3.56
N ILE A 79 8.53 1.48 3.89
CA ILE A 79 9.62 1.23 2.93
C ILE A 79 9.46 -0.16 2.28
N SER A 80 9.24 -1.17 3.12
CA SER A 80 9.08 -2.56 2.66
C SER A 80 7.86 -2.70 1.75
N LEU A 81 6.73 -2.06 2.10
CA LEU A 81 5.51 -2.08 1.30
C LEU A 81 5.73 -1.48 -0.08
N VAL A 82 6.34 -0.29 -0.15
CA VAL A 82 6.64 0.40 -1.43
C VAL A 82 7.53 -0.48 -2.31
N GLN A 83 8.57 -1.09 -1.76
CA GLN A 83 9.47 -1.98 -2.51
C GLN A 83 8.73 -3.22 -3.05
N ILE A 84 7.87 -3.83 -2.25
CA ILE A 84 7.07 -4.98 -2.67
C ILE A 84 6.11 -4.58 -3.80
N ILE A 85 5.39 -3.46 -3.67
CA ILE A 85 4.45 -3.00 -4.70
C ILE A 85 5.19 -2.74 -6.01
N LYS A 86 6.31 -1.99 -5.98
CA LYS A 86 7.15 -1.72 -7.15
C LYS A 86 7.59 -3.00 -7.85
N THR A 87 8.10 -3.96 -7.08
CA THR A 87 8.52 -5.27 -7.61
C THR A 87 7.35 -5.99 -8.28
N ARG A 88 6.17 -5.99 -7.66
CA ARG A 88 4.99 -6.67 -8.21
C ARG A 88 4.46 -6.00 -9.48
N ARG A 89 4.46 -4.67 -9.54
CA ARG A 89 4.09 -3.92 -10.76
C ARG A 89 5.00 -4.25 -11.92
N PHE A 90 6.31 -4.23 -11.68
CA PHE A 90 7.30 -4.59 -12.69
C PHE A 90 7.06 -6.00 -13.26
N LEU A 91 6.83 -6.99 -12.37
CA LEU A 91 6.53 -8.36 -12.79
C LEU A 91 5.22 -8.49 -13.58
N LEU A 92 4.19 -7.71 -13.23
CA LEU A 92 2.93 -7.68 -13.99
C LEU A 92 3.10 -7.05 -15.37
N GLN A 93 3.89 -5.98 -15.49
CA GLN A 93 4.19 -5.33 -16.77
C GLN A 93 4.91 -6.30 -17.73
N ILE A 94 5.92 -7.02 -17.25
CA ILE A 94 6.64 -8.02 -18.05
C ILE A 94 5.67 -9.09 -18.58
N LYS A 95 4.78 -9.61 -17.72
CA LYS A 95 3.79 -10.60 -18.14
C LYS A 95 2.83 -10.09 -19.22
N SER A 96 2.52 -8.80 -19.21
CA SER A 96 1.64 -8.19 -20.21
C SER A 96 2.30 -8.02 -21.57
N THR A 97 3.63 -7.90 -21.64
CA THR A 97 4.39 -7.71 -22.89
C THR A 97 4.79 -9.02 -23.56
N SER A 98 4.61 -10.16 -22.90
CA SER A 98 4.96 -11.49 -23.42
C SER A 98 3.77 -12.25 -24.05
N LYS A 99 2.64 -11.58 -24.27
CA LYS A 99 1.45 -12.10 -24.98
C LYS A 99 1.26 -11.36 -26.29
#